data_AF-A0AB39V3H9-F1
#
_entry.id   AF-A0AB39V3H9-F1
#
_cell.length_a   1.000
_cell.length_b   1.000
_cell.length_c   1.000
_cell.angle_alpha   90.00
_cell.angle_beta   90.00
_cell.angle_gamma   90.00
#
_symmetry.space_group_name_H-M   'P 1'
#
loop_
_entity.id
_entity.type
_entity.pdbx_description
1 polymer ?
#
loop_
_entity_poly.entity_id
_entity_poly.type
_entity_poly.pdbx_seq_one_letter_code
_entity_poly.pdbx_strand_id
1 'polypeptide(L)'
;MMDIIFAIGITIFVYLFSKNMIHLMSGSESEIVLHNGSTYLKIASPFFTILGILFNLRYALQALGEKLIPLVSSVIEFFGKIIFVIFVVPKLGYFGVMICEPLIWIVMVGQLAWAFYGNRYVRSYKKVKE
;
A
#
# COMPACT_ATOMS: atom_id res chain seq x y z
N MET A 1 9.39 9.34 10.12
CA MET A 1 8.74 9.90 11.34
C MET A 1 7.50 10.69 10.96
N MET A 2 7.60 11.60 9.97
CA MET A 2 6.44 12.31 9.40
C MET A 2 5.33 11.38 8.88
N ASP A 3 5.69 10.26 8.24
CA ASP A 3 4.73 9.32 7.65
C ASP A 3 3.83 8.65 8.70
N ILE A 4 4.37 8.36 9.90
CA ILE A 4 3.63 7.72 10.99
C ILE A 4 2.65 8.72 11.60
N ILE A 5 3.09 9.97 11.81
CA ILE A 5 2.25 11.06 12.33
C ILE A 5 1.09 11.33 11.36
N PHE A 6 1.40 11.39 10.06
CA PHE A 6 0.40 11.60 9.01
C PHE A 6 -0.57 10.42 8.89
N ALA A 7 -0.08 9.18 9.00
CA ALA A 7 -0.93 7.98 8.99
C ALA A 7 -1.88 7.92 10.20
N ILE A 8 -1.42 8.33 11.39
CA ILE A 8 -2.27 8.44 12.59
C ILE A 8 -3.34 9.52 12.37
N GLY A 9 -2.96 10.69 11.85
CA GLY A 9 -3.89 11.77 11.52
C GLY A 9 -4.96 11.34 10.51
N ILE A 10 -4.56 10.68 9.43
CA ILE A 10 -5.47 10.11 8.44
C ILE A 10 -6.38 9.07 9.06
N THR A 11 -5.87 8.22 9.94
CA THR A 11 -6.69 7.19 10.59
C THR A 11 -7.78 7.80 11.45
N ILE A 12 -7.45 8.80 12.26
CA ILE A 12 -8.46 9.51 13.05
C ILE A 12 -9.48 10.19 12.12
N PHE A 13 -9.03 10.83 11.05
CA PHE A 13 -9.89 11.50 10.08
C PHE A 13 -10.85 10.53 9.37
N VAL A 14 -10.34 9.38 8.89
CA VAL A 14 -11.13 8.35 8.22
C VAL A 14 -12.14 7.73 9.19
N TYR A 15 -11.79 7.51 10.45
CA TYR A 15 -12.73 6.98 11.43
C TYR A 15 -13.91 7.93 11.68
N LEU A 16 -13.68 9.24 11.65
CA LEU A 16 -14.71 10.27 11.85
C LEU A 16 -15.55 10.54 10.59
N PHE A 17 -14.95 10.54 9.40
CA PHE A 17 -15.61 11.00 8.16
C PHE A 17 -15.86 9.90 7.11
N SER A 18 -15.46 8.65 7.33
CA SER A 18 -15.55 7.57 6.32
C SER A 18 -16.93 7.41 5.70
N LYS A 19 -18.02 7.45 6.46
CA LYS A 19 -19.39 7.34 5.90
C LYS A 19 -19.70 8.50 4.95
N ASN A 20 -19.37 9.73 5.33
CA ASN A 20 -19.64 10.92 4.51
C ASN A 20 -18.78 10.92 3.23
N MET A 21 -17.53 10.44 3.31
CA MET A 21 -16.65 10.30 2.14
C MET A 21 -17.17 9.27 1.14
N ILE A 22 -17.59 8.09 1.63
CA ILE A 22 -18.17 7.05 0.78
C ILE A 22 -19.50 7.51 0.19
N HIS A 23 -20.32 8.24 0.96
CA HIS A 23 -21.55 8.84 0.44
C HIS A 23 -21.26 9.82 -0.71
N LEU A 24 -20.29 10.71 -0.53
CA LEU A 24 -19.90 11.69 -1.54
C LEU A 24 -19.37 11.01 -2.82
N MET A 25 -18.59 9.94 -2.65
CA MET A 25 -17.93 9.25 -3.76
C MET A 25 -18.86 8.29 -4.51
N SER A 26 -19.73 7.58 -3.78
CA SER A 26 -20.66 6.62 -4.38
C SER A 26 -21.95 7.28 -4.88
N GLY A 27 -22.34 8.44 -4.33
CA GLY A 27 -23.64 9.08 -4.59
C GLY A 27 -24.85 8.20 -4.24
N SER A 28 -24.65 7.10 -3.53
CA SER A 28 -25.65 6.09 -3.24
C SER A 28 -26.12 6.20 -1.79
N GLU A 29 -27.43 6.14 -1.59
CA GLU A 29 -28.06 6.07 -0.26
C GLU A 29 -28.15 4.64 0.27
N SER A 30 -27.65 3.64 -0.47
CA SER A 30 -27.69 2.25 -0.03
C SER A 30 -26.80 2.02 1.19
N GLU A 31 -27.42 1.72 2.32
CA GLU A 31 -26.74 1.51 3.59
C GLU A 31 -25.68 0.38 3.51
N ILE A 32 -25.89 -0.60 2.64
CA ILE A 32 -24.96 -1.71 2.40
C ILE A 32 -23.65 -1.20 1.76
N VAL A 33 -23.74 -0.30 0.78
CA VAL A 33 -22.56 0.27 0.08
C VAL A 33 -21.79 1.20 1.02
N LEU A 34 -22.51 2.03 1.77
CA LEU A 34 -21.97 2.93 2.78
C LEU A 34 -21.27 2.18 3.91
N HIS A 35 -21.87 1.10 4.41
CA HIS A 35 -21.31 0.30 5.50
C HIS A 35 -20.08 -0.49 5.03
N ASN A 36 -20.15 -1.14 3.87
CA ASN A 36 -19.02 -1.90 3.33
C ASN A 36 -17.83 -0.99 3.01
N GLY A 37 -18.07 0.13 2.32
CA GLY A 37 -17.01 1.10 1.99
C GLY A 37 -16.39 1.76 3.22
N SER A 38 -17.19 2.13 4.22
CA SER A 38 -16.67 2.70 5.47
C SER A 38 -15.83 1.69 6.25
N THR A 39 -16.27 0.43 6.29
CA THR A 39 -15.55 -0.65 6.98
C THR A 39 -14.22 -0.94 6.31
N TYR A 40 -14.20 -0.99 4.98
CA TYR A 40 -12.97 -1.14 4.21
C TYR A 40 -11.97 -0.01 4.48
N LEU A 41 -12.42 1.25 4.45
CA LEU A 41 -11.54 2.40 4.74
C LEU A 41 -10.95 2.33 6.15
N LYS A 42 -11.75 1.96 7.15
CA LYS A 42 -11.29 1.83 8.55
C LYS A 42 -10.26 0.72 8.72
N ILE A 43 -10.43 -0.40 8.01
CA ILE A 43 -9.49 -1.53 8.04
C ILE A 43 -8.21 -1.19 7.28
N ALA A 44 -8.30 -0.52 6.13
CA ALA A 44 -7.15 -0.15 5.31
C ALA A 44 -6.28 0.95 5.95
N SER A 45 -6.92 1.88 6.69
CA SER A 45 -6.26 3.06 7.25
C SER A 45 -4.97 2.81 8.04
N PRO A 46 -4.90 1.88 9.03
CA PRO A 46 -3.66 1.62 9.76
C PRO A 46 -2.50 1.16 8.84
N PHE A 47 -2.83 0.47 7.74
CA PHE A 47 -1.86 -0.03 6.78
C PHE A 47 -1.34 1.03 5.81
N PHE A 48 -1.92 2.24 5.79
CA PHE A 48 -1.37 3.36 5.03
C PHE A 48 0.04 3.75 5.48
N THR A 49 0.42 3.42 6.72
CA THR A 49 1.81 3.56 7.17
C THR A 49 2.78 2.72 6.33
N ILE A 50 2.40 1.46 6.04
CA ILE A 50 3.20 0.53 5.22
C ILE A 50 3.25 1.03 3.78
N LEU A 51 2.11 1.51 3.28
CA LEU A 51 2.02 2.13 1.95
C LEU A 51 2.92 3.36 1.83
N GLY A 52 3.03 4.19 2.87
CA GLY A 52 3.96 5.32 2.91
C GLY A 52 5.42 4.89 2.81
N ILE A 53 5.81 3.81 3.50
CA ILE A 53 7.16 3.24 3.41
C ILE A 53 7.43 2.72 1.99
N LEU A 54 6.46 2.03 1.39
CA LEU A 54 6.53 1.53 0.02
C LEU A 54 6.82 2.67 -0.98
N PHE A 55 6.05 3.76 -0.89
CA PHE A 55 6.24 4.92 -1.76
C PHE A 55 7.59 5.59 -1.55
N ASN A 56 8.03 5.76 -0.29
CA ASN A 56 9.35 6.29 0.02
C ASN A 56 10.48 5.45 -0.63
N LEU A 57 10.43 4.12 -0.55
CA LEU A 57 11.42 3.26 -1.20
C LEU A 57 11.41 3.40 -2.73
N ARG A 58 10.22 3.46 -3.35
CA ARG A 58 10.09 3.68 -4.80
C ARG A 58 10.68 5.02 -5.22
N TYR A 59 10.35 6.09 -4.50
CA TYR A 59 10.87 7.42 -4.80
C TYR A 59 12.38 7.51 -4.54
N ALA A 60 12.90 6.87 -3.50
CA ALA A 60 14.35 6.80 -3.26
C ALA A 60 15.10 6.11 -4.41
N LEU A 61 14.59 4.98 -4.90
CA LEU A 61 15.18 4.28 -6.06
C LEU A 61 15.10 5.12 -7.34
N GLN A 62 13.97 5.79 -7.58
CA GLN A 62 13.83 6.69 -8.74
C GLN A 62 14.75 7.92 -8.64
N ALA A 63 14.95 8.46 -7.45
CA ALA A 63 15.86 9.58 -7.20
C ALA A 63 17.34 9.20 -7.40
N LEU A 64 17.69 7.92 -7.16
CA LEU A 64 19.01 7.37 -7.47
C LEU A 64 19.23 7.09 -8.97
N GLY A 65 18.24 7.34 -9.83
CA GLY A 65 18.31 7.11 -11.28
C GLY A 65 17.90 5.70 -11.72
N GLU A 66 17.58 4.82 -10.78
CA GLU A 66 17.21 3.43 -11.01
C GLU A 66 15.70 3.29 -11.24
N LYS A 67 15.25 3.58 -12.47
CA LYS A 67 13.82 3.56 -12.85
C LYS A 67 13.30 2.15 -13.17
N LEU A 68 14.18 1.22 -13.54
CA LEU A 68 13.79 -0.14 -13.95
C LEU A 68 13.35 -1.02 -12.77
N ILE A 69 14.03 -0.93 -11.63
CA ILE A 69 13.71 -1.74 -10.44
C ILE A 69 12.29 -1.43 -9.91
N PRO A 70 11.87 -0.15 -9.74
CA PRO A 70 10.50 0.20 -9.38
C PRO A 70 9.46 -0.21 -10.43
N LEU A 71 9.82 -0.18 -11.71
CA LEU A 71 8.93 -0.58 -12.80
C LEU A 71 8.63 -2.08 -12.75
N VAL A 72 9.67 -2.91 -12.67
CA VAL A 72 9.52 -4.37 -12.54
C VAL A 72 8.78 -4.74 -11.26
N SER A 73 9.03 -4.03 -10.15
CA SER A 73 8.27 -4.21 -8.91
C SER A 73 6.77 -3.95 -9.09
N SER A 74 6.39 -2.92 -9.84
CA SER A 74 4.98 -2.61 -10.12
C SER A 74 4.30 -3.70 -10.97
N VAL A 75 5.03 -4.29 -11.92
CA VAL A 75 4.52 -5.41 -12.73
C VAL A 75 4.29 -6.64 -11.86
N ILE A 76 5.24 -6.97 -10.98
CA ILE A 76 5.09 -8.09 -10.04
C ILE A 76 3.92 -7.83 -9.08
N GLU A 77 3.73 -6.59 -8.61
CA GLU A 77 2.58 -6.20 -7.78
C GLU A 77 1.26 -6.49 -8.51
N PHE A 78 1.17 -6.11 -9.78
CA PHE A 78 -0.04 -6.30 -10.57
C PHE A 78 -0.40 -7.78 -10.73
N PHE A 79 0.56 -8.63 -11.08
CA PHE A 79 0.34 -10.07 -11.16
C PHE A 79 0.03 -10.68 -9.78
N GLY A 80 0.72 -10.21 -8.73
CA GLY A 80 0.47 -10.63 -7.36
C GLY A 80 -0.98 -10.33 -6.92
N LYS A 81 -1.50 -9.14 -7.25
CA LYS A 81 -2.90 -8.77 -7.02
C LYS A 81 -3.86 -9.69 -7.77
N ILE A 82 -3.63 -9.96 -9.05
CA ILE A 82 -4.49 -10.83 -9.85
C ILE A 82 -4.56 -12.23 -9.25
N ILE A 83 -3.40 -12.83 -8.96
CA ILE A 83 -3.33 -14.16 -8.38
C ILE A 83 -4.02 -14.17 -7.02
N PHE A 84 -3.73 -13.20 -6.15
CA PHE A 84 -4.32 -13.14 -4.82
C PHE A 84 -5.85 -13.01 -4.89
N VAL A 85 -6.37 -12.15 -5.76
CA VAL A 85 -7.81 -11.99 -5.95
C VAL A 85 -8.45 -13.29 -6.41
N ILE A 86 -7.88 -13.98 -7.41
CA ILE A 86 -8.44 -15.24 -7.93
C ILE A 86 -8.48 -16.33 -6.87
N PHE A 87 -7.50 -16.42 -5.95
CA PHE A 87 -7.46 -17.51 -4.98
C PHE A 87 -8.10 -17.19 -3.63
N VAL A 88 -8.01 -15.94 -3.17
CA VAL A 88 -8.39 -15.54 -1.79
C VAL A 88 -9.78 -14.94 -1.72
N VAL A 89 -10.19 -14.16 -2.73
CA VAL A 89 -11.52 -13.54 -2.76
C VAL A 89 -12.65 -14.57 -2.83
N PRO A 90 -12.56 -15.69 -3.59
CA PRO A 90 -13.63 -16.69 -3.59
C PRO A 90 -13.84 -17.37 -2.23
N LYS A 91 -12.82 -17.40 -1.37
CA LYS A 91 -12.89 -18.05 -0.05
C LYS A 91 -13.37 -17.11 1.06
N LEU A 92 -13.01 -15.82 0.98
CA LEU A 92 -13.24 -14.83 2.05
C LEU A 92 -14.20 -13.70 1.63
N GLY A 93 -14.72 -13.72 0.40
CA GLY A 93 -15.64 -12.71 -0.12
C GLY A 93 -15.07 -11.30 -0.02
N TYR A 94 -15.90 -10.35 0.41
CA TYR A 94 -15.51 -8.95 0.56
C TYR A 94 -14.35 -8.75 1.55
N PHE A 95 -14.30 -9.54 2.63
CA PHE A 95 -13.19 -9.49 3.58
C PHE A 95 -11.85 -9.86 2.93
N GLY A 96 -11.86 -10.82 1.99
CA GLY A 96 -10.70 -11.18 1.18
C GLY A 96 -10.16 -10.01 0.35
N VAL A 97 -11.04 -9.15 -0.16
CA VAL A 97 -10.65 -7.92 -0.87
C VAL A 97 -10.02 -6.92 0.09
N MET A 98 -10.59 -6.74 1.29
CA MET A 98 -10.08 -5.79 2.28
C MET A 98 -8.66 -6.14 2.77
N ILE A 99 -8.37 -7.43 2.96
CA ILE A 99 -7.04 -7.88 3.42
C ILE A 99 -6.02 -8.03 2.29
N CYS A 100 -6.46 -8.10 1.03
CA CYS A 100 -5.60 -8.26 -0.14
C CYS A 100 -4.57 -7.14 -0.23
N GLU A 101 -5.02 -5.90 -0.10
CA GLU A 101 -4.17 -4.72 -0.22
C GLU A 101 -3.07 -4.62 0.83
N PRO A 102 -3.38 -4.69 2.15
CA PRO A 102 -2.33 -4.60 3.15
C PRO A 102 -1.32 -5.74 3.04
N LEU A 103 -1.77 -6.95 2.67
CA LEU A 103 -0.88 -8.08 2.49
C LEU A 103 0.10 -7.86 1.32
N ILE A 104 -0.41 -7.32 0.21
CA ILE A 104 0.42 -7.04 -0.96
C ILE A 104 1.40 -5.90 -0.69
N TRP A 105 0.99 -4.86 0.05
CA TRP A 105 1.91 -3.80 0.47
C TRP A 105 3.06 -4.35 1.31
N ILE A 106 2.81 -5.28 2.25
CA ILE A 106 3.85 -5.92 3.05
C ILE A 106 4.84 -6.69 2.16
N VAL A 107 4.33 -7.50 1.23
CA VAL A 107 5.18 -8.27 0.29
C VAL A 107 6.02 -7.32 -0.57
N MET A 108 5.42 -6.24 -1.09
CA MET A 108 6.11 -5.27 -1.94
C MET A 108 7.16 -4.45 -1.19
N VAL A 109 6.90 -4.08 0.07
CA VAL A 109 7.90 -3.44 0.93
C VAL A 109 9.09 -4.37 1.12
N GLY A 110 8.86 -5.66 1.39
CA GLY A 110 9.93 -6.66 1.50
C GLY A 110 10.75 -6.79 0.22
N GLN A 111 10.08 -6.93 -0.93
CA GLN A 111 10.74 -7.02 -2.23
C GLN A 111 11.59 -5.78 -2.55
N LEU A 112 11.03 -4.58 -2.36
CA LEU A 112 11.73 -3.32 -2.63
C LEU A 112 12.86 -3.07 -1.64
N ALA A 113 12.69 -3.43 -0.37
CA ALA A 113 13.76 -3.33 0.62
C ALA A 113 14.92 -4.24 0.23
N TRP A 114 14.64 -5.49 -0.17
CA TRP A 114 15.68 -6.39 -0.64
C TRP A 114 16.38 -5.86 -1.90
N ALA A 115 15.62 -5.35 -2.86
CA ALA A 115 16.17 -4.74 -4.07
C ALA A 115 17.04 -3.50 -3.74
N PHE A 116 16.62 -2.67 -2.78
CA PHE A 116 17.36 -1.50 -2.33
C PHE A 116 18.69 -1.86 -1.67
N TYR A 117 18.71 -2.85 -0.75
CA TYR A 117 19.94 -3.34 -0.11
C TYR A 117 20.86 -4.12 -1.07
N GLY A 118 20.29 -4.77 -2.10
CA GLY A 118 21.02 -5.49 -3.14
C GLY A 118 21.57 -4.59 -4.25
N ASN A 119 21.11 -3.35 -4.36
CA ASN A 119 21.47 -2.46 -5.47
C ASN A 119 22.95 -2.04 -5.41
N ARG A 120 23.64 -2.09 -6.56
CA ARG A 120 25.05 -1.72 -6.71
C ARG A 120 25.32 -0.27 -6.29
N TYR A 121 24.38 0.65 -6.48
CA TYR A 121 24.55 2.06 -6.10
C TYR A 121 24.65 2.28 -4.58
N VAL A 122 23.83 1.59 -3.78
CA VAL A 122 23.89 1.68 -2.31
C VAL A 122 25.16 0.99 -1.77
N ARG A 123 25.57 -0.14 -2.37
CA ARG A 123 26.86 -0.78 -2.08
C ARG A 123 28.05 0.10 -2.46
N SER A 124 27.97 0.80 -3.59
CA SER A 124 29.03 1.70 -4.05
C SER A 124 29.18 2.91 -3.14
N TYR A 125 28.07 3.46 -2.63
CA TYR A 125 28.12 4.53 -1.62
C TYR A 125 28.69 4.05 -0.28
N LYS A 126 28.34 2.83 0.15
CA LYS A 126 28.94 2.21 1.35
C LYS A 126 30.45 2.00 1.20
N LYS A 127 30.91 1.57 0.01
CA LYS A 127 32.33 1.37 -0.32
C LYS A 127 33.15 2.64 -0.46
N VAL A 128 32.53 3.79 -0.77
CA VAL A 128 33.21 5.10 -0.89
C VAL A 128 33.35 5.78 0.47
N LYS A 129 32.58 5.35 1.48
CA LYS A 129 32.59 5.93 2.82
C LYS A 129 33.46 5.15 3.82
N GLU A 130 33.91 3.94 3.45
CA GLU A 130 35.02 3.21 4.09
C GLU A 130 36.34 3.61 3.43
#